data_AF-A0A951AP60-F1
#
_entry.id   AF-A0A951AP60-F1
#
_cell.length_a   1.000
_cell.length_b   1.000
_cell.length_c   1.000
_cell.angle_alpha   90.00
_cell.angle_beta   90.00
_cell.angle_gamma   90.00
#
_symmetry.space_group_name_H-M   'P 1'
#
loop_
_entity.id
_entity.type
_entity.pdbx_description
1 polymer ?
#
loop_
_entity_poly.entity_id
_entity_poly.type
_entity_poly.pdbx_seq_one_letter_code
_entity_poly.pdbx_strand_id
1 'polypeptide(L)'
;MRCIECGDELLAERAGLGYQYCTKKQCQAKHHKGLTITAIGLNKSADTFIVGDQDEIRRRAEAGEFAKKDSGLGINYRTPGPAAPTKRPQPGAAADLSLSARRPWTGEQEKVVRLYHAMGLSPRQIVERAQVNTPRLGITESLATKIICSLPTK
;
A
#
# COMPACT_ATOMS: atom_id res chain seq x y z
N MET A 1 13.43 -28.21 36.63
CA MET A 1 13.99 -27.76 35.32
C MET A 1 15.14 -26.82 35.59
N ARG A 2 16.21 -26.78 34.77
CA ARG A 2 17.37 -25.90 35.00
C ARG A 2 17.41 -24.75 34.00
N CYS A 3 17.96 -23.62 34.43
CA CYS A 3 18.25 -22.48 33.56
C CYS A 3 19.30 -22.87 32.52
N ILE A 4 19.07 -22.56 31.24
CA ILE A 4 20.02 -22.81 30.15
C ILE A 4 21.38 -22.11 30.34
N GLU A 5 21.41 -21.03 31.13
CA GLU A 5 22.52 -20.09 31.11
C GLU A 5 23.37 -20.05 32.37
N CYS A 6 22.77 -20.31 33.53
CA CYS A 6 23.49 -20.40 34.81
C CYS A 6 23.39 -21.80 35.45
N GLY A 7 22.60 -22.71 34.87
CA GLY A 7 22.42 -24.07 35.41
C GLY A 7 21.58 -24.15 36.70
N ASP A 8 21.18 -23.02 37.28
CA ASP A 8 20.37 -22.98 38.50
C ASP A 8 18.98 -23.59 38.31
N GLU A 9 18.38 -23.99 39.43
CA GLU A 9 17.01 -24.47 39.45
C GLU A 9 16.02 -23.37 39.03
N LEU A 10 15.21 -23.68 38.03
CA LEU A 10 14.16 -22.82 37.54
C LEU A 10 12.88 -23.07 38.34
N LEU A 11 12.22 -22.00 38.80
CA LEU A 11 10.91 -22.10 39.45
C LEU A 11 9.93 -22.89 38.56
N ALA A 12 9.21 -23.83 39.17
CA ALA A 12 8.27 -24.70 38.47
C ALA A 12 7.19 -23.91 37.71
N GLU A 13 6.69 -22.82 38.30
CA GLU A 13 5.73 -21.93 37.63
C GLU A 13 6.28 -21.34 36.32
N ARG A 14 7.56 -20.94 36.31
CA ARG A 14 8.21 -20.39 35.11
C ARG A 14 8.44 -21.45 34.05
N ALA A 15 8.82 -22.65 34.47
CA ALA A 15 8.93 -23.79 33.57
C ALA A 15 7.57 -24.13 32.93
N GLY A 16 6.48 -24.06 33.70
CA GLY A 16 5.12 -24.25 33.22
C GLY A 16 4.67 -23.20 32.18
N LEU A 17 5.16 -21.97 32.30
CA LEU A 17 4.95 -20.90 31.31
C LEU A 17 5.87 -21.01 30.07
N GLY A 18 6.71 -22.04 29.98
CA GLY A 18 7.60 -22.29 28.84
C GLY A 18 8.92 -21.51 28.87
N TYR A 19 9.25 -20.80 29.96
CA TYR A 19 10.53 -20.12 30.07
C TYR A 19 11.68 -21.12 30.28
N GLN A 20 12.82 -20.86 29.63
CA GLN A 20 14.01 -21.72 29.69
C GLN A 20 15.13 -21.14 30.59
N TYR A 21 14.93 -19.95 31.16
CA TYR A 21 15.95 -19.26 31.94
C TYR A 21 15.37 -18.60 33.21
N CYS A 22 16.24 -18.43 34.21
CA CYS A 22 15.88 -17.87 35.52
C CYS A 22 15.73 -16.33 35.50
N THR A 23 15.25 -15.75 36.60
CA THR A 23 15.04 -14.30 36.75
C THR A 23 16.29 -13.53 37.20
N LYS A 24 17.44 -14.18 37.35
CA LYS A 24 18.70 -13.49 37.70
C LYS A 24 19.06 -12.47 36.62
N LYS A 25 19.53 -11.29 37.04
CA LYS A 25 19.85 -10.17 36.13
C LYS A 25 20.80 -10.56 35.00
N GLN A 26 21.79 -11.40 35.27
CA GLN A 26 22.75 -11.88 34.26
C GLN A 26 22.07 -12.70 33.16
N CYS A 27 21.16 -13.61 33.51
CA CYS A 27 20.42 -14.43 32.54
C CYS A 27 19.36 -13.61 31.81
N GLN A 28 18.68 -12.69 32.51
CA GLN A 28 17.73 -11.77 31.89
C GLN A 28 18.42 -10.88 30.87
N ALA A 29 19.58 -10.29 31.16
CA ALA A 29 20.28 -9.40 30.22
C ALA A 29 20.58 -10.06 28.86
N LYS A 30 20.80 -11.39 28.84
CA LYS A 30 21.08 -12.14 27.61
C LYS A 30 19.85 -12.62 26.85
N HIS A 31 18.80 -13.04 27.58
CA HIS A 31 17.63 -13.69 26.96
C HIS A 31 16.38 -12.83 26.93
N HIS A 32 16.32 -11.76 27.71
CA HIS A 32 15.23 -10.81 27.68
C HIS A 32 15.34 -9.96 26.41
N LYS A 33 14.62 -10.39 25.38
CA LYS A 33 14.30 -9.52 24.25
C LYS A 33 13.08 -8.70 24.65
N GLY A 34 13.23 -7.37 24.68
CA GLY A 34 12.09 -6.48 24.88
C GLY A 34 11.06 -6.71 23.78
N LEU A 35 9.78 -6.47 24.07
CA LEU A 35 8.74 -6.48 23.03
C LEU A 35 9.02 -5.34 22.05
N THR A 36 9.57 -5.67 20.89
CA THR A 36 9.68 -4.73 19.77
C THR A 36 8.30 -4.66 19.11
N ILE A 37 7.66 -3.50 19.18
CA ILE A 37 6.37 -3.26 18.53
C ILE A 37 6.63 -2.46 17.26
N THR A 38 6.25 -2.99 16.10
CA THR A 38 6.38 -2.30 14.81
C THR A 38 4.99 -1.94 14.29
N ALA A 39 4.75 -0.65 14.06
CA ALA A 39 3.49 -0.16 13.49
C ALA A 39 3.51 -0.27 11.95
N ILE A 40 2.46 -0.84 11.35
CA ILE A 40 2.26 -0.88 9.90
C ILE A 40 1.06 0.02 9.56
N GLY A 41 1.32 1.14 8.89
CA GLY A 41 0.28 2.11 8.52
C GLY A 41 -0.55 1.66 7.31
N LEU A 42 -1.84 1.39 7.53
CA LEU A 42 -2.82 1.13 6.46
C LEU A 42 -3.50 2.43 6.01
N ASN A 43 -3.90 2.51 4.73
CA ASN A 43 -4.21 3.76 4.03
C ASN A 43 -5.42 4.55 4.59
N LYS A 44 -6.32 3.96 5.38
CA LYS A 44 -7.48 4.70 5.88
C LYS A 44 -7.85 4.25 7.29
N SER A 45 -7.30 4.96 8.27
CA SER A 45 -7.83 5.12 9.64
C SER A 45 -7.68 3.96 10.63
N ALA A 46 -6.94 2.89 10.33
CA ALA A 46 -6.65 1.85 11.31
C ALA A 46 -5.18 1.43 11.23
N ASP A 47 -4.37 1.93 12.18
CA ASP A 47 -3.02 1.43 12.38
C ASP A 47 -3.11 0.00 12.90
N THR A 48 -2.52 -0.95 12.18
CA THR A 48 -2.37 -2.33 12.65
C THR A 48 -0.97 -2.47 13.23
N PHE A 49 -0.90 -2.85 14.51
CA PHE A 49 0.35 -3.09 15.19
C PHE A 49 0.72 -4.56 15.09
N ILE A 50 1.96 -4.84 14.67
CA ILE A 50 2.53 -6.18 14.71
C ILE A 50 3.66 -6.17 15.73
N VAL A 51 3.59 -7.09 16.67
CA VAL A 51 4.67 -7.33 17.63
C VAL A 51 5.71 -8.20 16.93
N GLY A 52 6.93 -7.69 16.82
CA GLY A 52 8.02 -8.35 16.12
C GLY A 52 9.25 -7.46 16.06
N ASP A 53 10.41 -8.09 16.03
CA ASP A 53 11.68 -7.40 15.85
C ASP A 53 11.75 -6.65 14.52
N GLN A 54 12.46 -5.52 14.45
CA GLN A 54 12.51 -4.70 13.25
C GLN A 54 13.09 -5.45 12.03
N ASP A 55 14.11 -6.30 12.24
CA ASP A 55 14.71 -7.09 11.16
C ASP A 55 13.86 -8.32 10.80
N GLU A 56 13.08 -8.84 11.74
CA GLU A 56 12.06 -9.85 11.44
C GLU A 56 10.95 -9.27 10.56
N ILE A 57 10.40 -8.12 10.95
CA ILE A 57 9.38 -7.42 10.18
C ILE A 57 9.91 -7.04 8.79
N ARG A 58 11.16 -6.57 8.68
CA ARG A 58 11.78 -6.32 7.38
C ARG A 58 11.82 -7.57 6.50
N ARG A 59 12.29 -8.71 7.03
CA ARG A 59 12.35 -9.97 6.27
C ARG A 59 10.97 -10.47 5.85
N ARG A 60 9.96 -10.34 6.71
CA ARG A 60 8.56 -10.67 6.39
C ARG A 60 8.00 -9.76 5.30
N ALA A 61 8.35 -8.47 5.34
CA ALA A 61 8.01 -7.51 4.29
C ALA A 61 8.64 -7.89 2.95
N GLU A 62 9.92 -8.24 2.96
CA GLU A 62 10.67 -8.69 1.77
C GLU A 62 10.13 -10.02 1.21
N ALA A 63 9.68 -10.92 2.08
CA ALA A 63 8.97 -12.14 1.71
C ALA A 63 7.57 -11.90 1.12
N GLY A 64 7.08 -10.67 1.14
CA GLY A 64 5.81 -10.27 0.55
C GLY A 64 4.60 -10.49 1.47
N GLU A 65 4.81 -10.69 2.77
CA GLU A 65 3.71 -10.85 3.74
C GLU A 65 2.84 -9.58 3.88
N PHE A 66 3.44 -8.41 3.67
CA PHE A 66 2.74 -7.14 3.73
C PHE A 66 2.42 -6.62 2.33
N ALA A 67 1.18 -6.18 2.15
CA ALA A 67 0.76 -5.53 0.92
C ALA A 67 1.66 -4.31 0.65
N LYS A 68 2.23 -4.22 -0.55
CA LYS A 68 2.89 -3.00 -0.99
C LYS A 68 1.85 -1.90 -1.01
N LYS A 69 2.12 -0.80 -0.32
CA LYS A 69 1.28 0.39 -0.40
C LYS A 69 1.27 0.82 -1.86
N ASP A 70 0.11 0.71 -2.51
CA ASP A 70 -0.08 1.27 -3.84
C ASP A 70 0.02 2.79 -3.68
N SER A 71 1.19 3.32 -3.98
CA SER A 71 1.47 4.76 -3.91
C SER A 71 0.83 5.52 -5.07
N GLY A 72 0.19 4.83 -6.02
CA GLY A 72 -0.72 5.45 -6.96
C GLY A 72 -1.91 6.06 -6.21
N LEU A 73 -2.32 7.26 -6.60
CA LEU A 73 -3.49 7.99 -6.07
C LEU A 73 -4.85 7.30 -6.38
N GLY A 74 -4.94 5.97 -6.25
CA GLY A 74 -6.08 5.16 -6.68
C GLY A 74 -6.25 5.07 -8.20
N ILE A 75 -5.34 5.67 -8.98
CA ILE A 75 -5.42 5.75 -10.46
C ILE A 75 -5.29 4.35 -11.08
N ASN A 76 -4.48 3.48 -10.44
CA ASN A 76 -4.22 2.11 -10.87
C ASN A 76 -4.79 1.07 -9.91
N TYR A 77 -5.82 1.40 -9.11
CA TYR A 77 -6.45 0.39 -8.26
C TYR A 77 -7.06 -0.70 -9.15
N ARG A 78 -6.33 -1.80 -9.38
CA ARG A 78 -6.88 -3.01 -9.95
C ARG A 78 -7.87 -3.52 -8.92
N THR A 79 -9.15 -3.31 -9.17
CA THR A 79 -10.19 -4.08 -8.49
C THR A 79 -9.86 -5.56 -8.72
N PRO A 80 -9.68 -6.39 -7.67
CA PRO A 80 -9.63 -7.83 -7.85
C PRO A 80 -10.99 -8.24 -8.42
N GLY A 81 -11.06 -8.41 -9.74
CA GLY A 81 -12.27 -8.91 -10.38
C GLY A 81 -12.55 -10.33 -9.87
N PRO A 82 -13.83 -10.73 -9.70
CA PRO A 82 -14.14 -12.12 -9.45
C PRO A 82 -13.55 -12.96 -10.59
N ALA A 83 -12.89 -14.07 -10.25
CA ALA A 83 -12.27 -14.96 -11.21
C ALA A 83 -13.27 -15.33 -12.32
N ALA A 84 -13.08 -14.78 -13.51
CA ALA A 84 -13.93 -15.05 -14.66
C ALA A 84 -13.62 -16.45 -15.20
N PRO A 85 -14.63 -17.25 -15.57
CA PRO A 85 -14.39 -18.56 -16.17
C PRO A 85 -13.72 -18.39 -17.54
N THR A 86 -12.74 -19.25 -17.80
CA THR A 86 -11.96 -19.33 -19.04
C THR A 86 -12.89 -19.51 -20.25
N LYS A 87 -13.13 -18.43 -21.01
CA LYS A 87 -13.77 -18.51 -22.33
C LYS A 87 -12.74 -18.94 -23.39
N ARG A 88 -13.08 -20.02 -24.08
CA ARG A 88 -12.40 -20.54 -25.29
C ARG A 88 -12.36 -19.45 -26.38
N PRO A 89 -11.25 -19.28 -27.13
CA PRO A 89 -11.15 -18.22 -28.13
C PRO A 89 -12.05 -18.55 -29.34
N GLN A 90 -12.96 -17.63 -29.68
CA GLN A 90 -13.55 -17.58 -31.01
C GLN A 90 -12.76 -16.57 -31.87
N PRO A 91 -12.44 -16.89 -33.13
CA PRO A 91 -11.86 -15.94 -34.05
C PRO A 91 -12.96 -15.12 -34.73
N GLY A 92 -12.84 -13.80 -34.67
CA GLY A 92 -13.65 -12.89 -35.47
C GLY A 92 -14.66 -12.07 -34.68
N ALA A 93 -14.18 -11.02 -34.00
CA ALA A 93 -14.96 -9.82 -33.78
C ALA A 93 -14.08 -8.64 -34.18
N ALA A 94 -14.42 -8.08 -35.34
CA ALA A 94 -13.79 -6.90 -35.90
C ALA A 94 -13.79 -5.77 -34.86
N ALA A 95 -12.69 -5.03 -34.83
CA ALA A 95 -12.52 -3.87 -33.98
C ALA A 95 -13.63 -2.85 -34.29
N ASP A 96 -14.52 -2.67 -33.33
CA ASP A 96 -15.49 -1.57 -33.33
C ASP A 96 -14.71 -0.28 -33.03
N LEU A 97 -14.09 0.29 -34.07
CA LEU A 97 -13.50 1.62 -34.03
C LEU A 97 -14.65 2.64 -33.99
N SER A 98 -15.31 2.75 -32.84
CA SER A 98 -16.28 3.81 -32.62
C SER A 98 -15.54 5.14 -32.70
N LEU A 99 -15.91 5.94 -33.70
CA LEU A 99 -15.55 7.34 -33.88
C LEU A 99 -16.14 8.18 -32.72
N SER A 100 -15.61 8.00 -31.51
CA SER A 100 -15.85 8.94 -30.43
C SER A 100 -15.10 10.22 -30.78
N ALA A 101 -15.84 11.32 -30.92
CA ALA A 101 -15.33 12.65 -31.23
C ALA A 101 -14.01 12.88 -30.49
N ARG A 102 -12.94 13.18 -31.26
CA ARG A 102 -11.55 13.25 -30.81
C ARG A 102 -11.40 14.24 -29.65
N ARG A 103 -11.62 13.78 -28.41
CA ARG A 103 -11.20 14.55 -27.25
C ARG A 103 -9.67 14.65 -27.31
N PRO A 104 -9.09 15.84 -27.19
CA PRO A 104 -7.64 16.02 -27.25
C PRO A 104 -6.94 15.58 -25.95
N TRP A 105 -7.63 14.85 -25.06
CA TRP A 105 -7.10 14.36 -23.78
C TRP A 105 -7.52 12.91 -23.51
N THR A 106 -6.71 12.21 -22.71
CA THR A 106 -6.98 10.83 -22.29
C THR A 106 -7.92 10.81 -21.08
N GLY A 107 -8.58 9.67 -20.84
CA GLY A 107 -9.44 9.49 -19.67
C GLY A 107 -8.68 9.60 -18.34
N GLU A 108 -7.39 9.25 -18.31
CA GLU A 108 -6.53 9.41 -17.14
C GLU A 108 -6.23 10.88 -16.84
N GLN A 109 -5.93 11.68 -17.88
CA GLN A 109 -5.76 13.12 -17.75
C GLN A 109 -7.04 13.79 -17.21
N GLU A 110 -8.21 13.40 -17.72
CA GLU A 110 -9.49 13.91 -17.24
C GLU A 110 -9.73 13.60 -15.76
N LYS A 111 -9.50 12.36 -15.33
CA LYS A 111 -9.68 11.95 -13.93
C LYS A 111 -8.79 12.75 -12.98
N VAL A 112 -7.51 12.90 -13.29
CA VAL A 112 -6.55 13.63 -12.42
C VAL A 112 -6.91 15.11 -12.34
N VAL A 113 -7.20 15.75 -13.48
CA VAL A 113 -7.58 17.17 -13.49
C VAL A 113 -8.86 17.41 -12.71
N ARG A 114 -9.90 16.59 -12.92
CA ARG A 114 -11.17 16.73 -12.19
C ARG A 114 -11.01 16.49 -10.69
N LEU A 115 -10.20 15.50 -10.29
CA LEU A 115 -9.89 15.26 -8.88
C LEU A 115 -9.22 16.48 -8.24
N TYR A 116 -8.22 17.06 -8.90
CA TYR A 116 -7.49 18.21 -8.34
C TYR A 116 -8.34 19.48 -8.33
N HIS A 117 -9.18 19.68 -9.35
CA HIS A 117 -10.15 20.75 -9.36
C HIS A 117 -11.19 20.60 -8.24
N ALA A 118 -11.67 19.38 -7.97
CA ALA A 118 -12.58 19.12 -6.85
C ALA A 118 -11.94 19.39 -5.48
N MET A 119 -10.60 19.34 -5.37
CA MET A 119 -9.85 19.79 -4.19
C MET A 119 -9.66 21.32 -4.12
N GLY A 120 -10.20 22.09 -5.07
CA GLY A 120 -10.14 23.55 -5.10
C GLY A 120 -8.84 24.12 -5.67
N LEU A 121 -8.02 23.30 -6.35
CA LEU A 121 -6.79 23.79 -6.98
C LEU A 121 -7.09 24.57 -8.26
N SER A 122 -6.36 25.66 -8.46
CA SER A 122 -6.36 26.41 -9.73
C SER A 122 -5.64 25.62 -10.85
N PRO A 123 -5.91 25.89 -12.14
CA PRO A 123 -5.26 25.20 -13.26
C PRO A 123 -3.74 25.14 -13.19
N ARG A 124 -3.08 26.20 -12.69
CA ARG A 124 -1.62 26.22 -12.46
C ARG A 124 -1.18 25.22 -11.39
N GLN A 125 -1.85 25.24 -10.25
CA GLN A 125 -1.55 24.33 -9.14
C GLN A 125 -1.83 22.87 -9.50
N ILE A 126 -2.84 22.63 -10.35
CA ILE A 126 -3.14 21.29 -10.90
C ILE A 126 -1.92 20.76 -11.68
N VAL A 127 -1.31 21.58 -12.54
CA VAL A 127 -0.14 21.21 -13.33
C VAL A 127 1.07 20.94 -12.44
N GLU A 128 1.39 21.86 -11.53
CA GLU A 128 2.50 21.69 -10.59
C GLU A 128 2.38 20.39 -9.80
N ARG A 129 1.18 20.13 -9.27
CA ARG A 129 0.92 18.91 -8.49
C ARG A 129 0.89 17.65 -9.36
N ALA A 130 0.41 17.74 -10.59
CA ALA A 130 0.41 16.64 -11.54
C ALA A 130 1.82 16.29 -12.02
N GLN A 131 2.73 17.27 -12.12
CA GLN A 131 4.12 17.03 -12.50
C GLN A 131 4.88 16.26 -11.42
N VAL A 132 4.58 16.50 -10.14
CA VAL A 132 5.18 15.76 -9.02
C VAL A 132 4.62 14.34 -8.92
N ASN A 133 3.31 14.17 -9.03
CA ASN A 133 2.65 12.89 -8.73
C ASN A 133 2.45 11.98 -9.96
N THR A 134 2.28 12.57 -11.14
CA THR A 134 1.93 11.88 -12.40
C THR A 134 2.64 12.50 -13.62
N PRO A 135 3.99 12.59 -13.63
CA PRO A 135 4.73 13.30 -14.69
C PRO A 135 4.49 12.73 -16.09
N ARG A 136 4.18 11.42 -16.18
CA ARG A 136 3.94 10.72 -17.45
C ARG A 136 2.68 11.17 -18.19
N LEU A 137 1.74 11.82 -17.50
CA LEU A 137 0.47 12.24 -18.10
C LEU A 137 0.59 13.55 -18.90
N GLY A 138 1.69 14.30 -18.79
CA GLY A 138 1.94 15.50 -19.59
C GLY A 138 0.82 16.54 -19.51
N ILE A 139 0.26 16.76 -18.32
CA ILE A 139 -0.86 17.70 -18.12
C ILE A 139 -0.32 19.13 -18.20
N THR A 140 -0.85 19.92 -19.13
CA THR A 140 -0.55 21.35 -19.29
C THR A 140 -1.69 22.22 -18.76
N GLU A 141 -1.41 23.50 -18.50
CA GLU A 141 -2.40 24.45 -17.96
C GLU A 141 -3.58 24.61 -18.94
N SER A 142 -3.30 24.70 -20.24
CA SER A 142 -4.32 24.80 -21.28
C SER A 142 -5.19 23.54 -21.38
N LEU A 143 -4.60 22.36 -21.14
CA LEU A 143 -5.34 21.10 -21.07
C LEU A 143 -6.25 21.04 -19.85
N ALA A 144 -5.73 21.44 -18.68
CA ALA A 144 -6.50 21.47 -17.44
C ALA A 144 -7.72 22.39 -17.55
N THR A 145 -7.53 23.60 -18.10
CA THR A 145 -8.63 24.54 -18.35
C THR A 145 -9.68 23.96 -19.31
N LYS A 146 -9.26 23.34 -20.43
CA LYS A 146 -10.19 22.69 -21.36
C LYS A 146 -11.02 21.60 -20.70
N ILE A 147 -10.41 20.78 -19.84
CA ILE A 147 -11.11 19.71 -19.12
C ILE A 147 -12.10 20.29 -18.10
N ILE A 148 -11.72 21.31 -17.34
CA ILE A 148 -12.58 21.95 -16.34
C ILE A 148 -13.82 22.58 -17.00
N CYS A 149 -13.63 23.28 -18.12
CA CYS A 149 -14.71 23.89 -18.88
C CYS A 149 -15.58 22.87 -19.64
N SER A 150 -15.15 21.60 -19.75
CA SER A 150 -15.91 20.54 -20.43
C SER A 150 -16.83 19.81 -19.46
N LEU A 151 -18.03 19.43 -19.95
CA LEU A 151 -19.01 18.66 -19.18
C LEU A 151 -18.43 17.30 -18.73
N PRO A 152 -18.65 16.89 -17.47
CA PRO A 152 -18.20 15.60 -16.97
C PRO A 152 -18.90 14.46 -17.70
N THR A 153 -18.11 13.49 -18.14
CA THR A 153 -18.62 12.24 -18.73
C THR A 153 -19.14 11.34 -17.61
N LYS A 154 -20.41 10.92 -17.68
CA LYS A 154 -21.01 9.94 -16.76
C LYS A 154 -20.48 8.53 -17.02
#